data_AF-A0A812TDX7-F1
#
_entry.id   AF-A0A812TDX7-F1
#
_cell.length_a   1.000
_cell.length_b   1.000
_cell.length_c   1.000
_cell.angle_alpha   90.00
_cell.angle_beta   90.00
_cell.angle_gamma   90.00
#
_symmetry.space_group_name_H-M   'P 1'
#
loop_
_entity.id
_entity.type
_entity.pdbx_description
1 polymer ?
#
loop_
_entity_poly.entity_id
_entity_poly.type
_entity_poly.pdbx_seq_one_letter_code
_entity_poly.pdbx_strand_id
1 'polypeptide(L)'
;WSSQHIGNTTWSFAKLRIYAPEVYSTISAEVLHTLPSWNAQGLSNVVWAFAKMEIYHRPFFGALAVDIAAKVHHFQQQNLVNVLW
;
A
#
# COMPACT_ATOMS: atom_id res chain seq x y z
N TRP A 1 -3.49 14.22 -2.57
CA TRP A 1 -3.18 13.91 -1.15
C TRP A 1 -1.73 13.45 -1.07
N SER A 2 -1.01 13.65 0.04
CA SER A 2 0.33 13.06 0.16
C SER A 2 0.22 11.55 0.37
N SER A 3 1.21 10.79 -0.12
CA SER A 3 1.31 9.34 0.09
C SER A 3 1.27 8.98 1.59
N GLN A 4 1.83 9.83 2.44
CA GLN A 4 1.77 9.68 3.91
C GLN A 4 0.34 9.81 4.45
N HIS A 5 -0.45 10.78 3.98
CA HIS A 5 -1.84 10.93 4.43
C HIS A 5 -2.70 9.74 3.99
N ILE A 6 -2.52 9.24 2.76
CA ILE A 6 -3.26 8.06 2.29
C ILE A 6 -2.87 6.84 3.13
N GLY A 7 -1.57 6.61 3.36
CA GLY A 7 -1.10 5.51 4.22
C GLY A 7 -1.67 5.58 5.64
N ASN A 8 -1.65 6.75 6.27
CA ASN A 8 -2.17 6.95 7.63
C ASN A 8 -3.70 6.75 7.70
N THR A 9 -4.45 7.22 6.71
CA THR A 9 -5.90 7.01 6.64
C THR A 9 -6.22 5.52 6.48
N THR A 10 -5.56 4.83 5.54
CA THR A 10 -5.76 3.39 5.31
C THR A 10 -5.47 2.58 6.58
N TRP A 11 -4.35 2.90 7.24
CA TRP A 11 -3.97 2.28 8.51
C TRP A 11 -5.02 2.52 9.60
N SER A 12 -5.56 3.73 9.72
CA SER A 12 -6.57 4.08 10.72
C SER A 12 -7.87 3.30 10.52
N PHE A 13 -8.33 3.16 9.27
CA PHE A 13 -9.50 2.35 8.94
C PHE A 13 -9.31 0.88 9.33
N ALA A 14 -8.14 0.32 9.02
CA ALA A 14 -7.81 -1.05 9.40
C ALA A 14 -7.71 -1.24 10.92
N LYS A 15 -7.09 -0.29 11.63
CA LYS A 15 -6.99 -0.34 13.10
C LYS A 15 -8.34 -0.27 13.80
N LEU A 16 -9.25 0.55 13.27
CA LEU A 16 -10.63 0.67 13.77
C LEU A 16 -11.55 -0.47 13.27
N ARG A 17 -11.04 -1.37 12.42
CA ARG A 17 -11.81 -2.45 11.77
C ARG A 17 -13.02 -1.93 10.98
N ILE A 18 -12.90 -0.76 10.39
CA ILE A 18 -13.94 -0.18 9.55
C ILE A 18 -13.87 -0.84 8.17
N TYR A 19 -14.90 -1.62 7.84
CA TYR A 19 -15.06 -2.19 6.52
C TYR A 19 -15.70 -1.17 5.58
N ALA A 20 -14.91 -0.68 4.62
CA ALA A 20 -15.32 0.33 3.64
C ALA A 20 -14.73 -0.03 2.26
N PRO A 21 -15.33 -1.01 1.55
CA PRO A 21 -14.74 -1.60 0.34
C PRO A 21 -14.48 -0.57 -0.76
N GLU A 22 -15.32 0.46 -0.88
CA GLU A 22 -15.14 1.56 -1.84
C GLU A 22 -13.88 2.38 -1.53
N VAL A 23 -13.57 2.57 -0.24
CA VAL A 23 -12.37 3.28 0.21
C VAL A 23 -11.12 2.47 -0.15
N TYR A 24 -11.10 1.16 0.12
CA TYR A 24 -9.97 0.31 -0.26
C TYR A 24 -9.79 0.22 -1.78
N SER A 25 -10.87 0.12 -2.55
CA SER A 25 -10.82 0.14 -4.02
C SER A 25 -10.21 1.44 -4.53
N THR A 26 -10.68 2.59 -4.02
CA THR A 26 -10.18 3.92 -4.41
C THR A 26 -8.70 4.09 -4.04
N ILE A 27 -8.31 3.68 -2.84
CA ILE A 27 -6.92 3.75 -2.38
C ILE A 27 -6.02 2.88 -3.24
N SER A 28 -6.45 1.67 -3.61
CA SER A 28 -5.65 0.79 -4.45
C SER A 28 -5.36 1.39 -5.83
N ALA A 29 -6.36 2.02 -6.45
CA ALA A 29 -6.20 2.70 -7.75
C ALA A 29 -5.27 3.91 -7.64
N GLU A 30 -5.46 4.75 -6.61
CA GLU A 30 -4.63 5.94 -6.39
C GLU A 30 -3.18 5.58 -6.10
N VAL A 31 -2.94 4.54 -5.28
CA VAL A 31 -1.59 4.03 -4.98
C VAL A 31 -0.89 3.59 -6.26
N LEU A 32 -1.55 2.84 -7.14
CA LEU A 32 -0.96 2.41 -8.41
C LEU A 32 -0.66 3.58 -9.35
N HIS A 33 -1.56 4.57 -9.41
CA HIS A 33 -1.37 5.75 -10.25
C HIS A 33 -0.22 6.65 -9.77
N THR A 34 -0.01 6.73 -8.45
CA THR A 34 0.96 7.64 -7.85
C THR A 34 2.21 6.93 -7.32
N LEU A 35 2.33 5.61 -7.52
CA LEU A 35 3.35 4.74 -6.94
C LEU A 35 4.80 5.26 -6.99
N PRO A 36 5.27 5.90 -8.09
CA PRO A 36 6.63 6.48 -8.13
C PRO A 36 6.89 7.56 -7.07
N SER A 37 5.85 8.20 -6.54
CA SER A 37 5.94 9.23 -5.50
C SER A 37 5.84 8.72 -4.07
N TRP A 38 5.65 7.40 -3.89
CA TRP A 38 5.49 6.81 -2.57
C TRP A 38 6.84 6.54 -1.92
N ASN A 39 6.92 6.89 -0.63
CA ASN A 39 7.96 6.34 0.23
C ASN A 39 7.51 4.97 0.76
N ALA A 40 8.47 4.19 1.23
CA ALA A 40 8.21 2.83 1.66
C ALA A 40 7.32 2.72 2.89
N GLN A 41 7.43 3.66 3.84
CA GLN A 41 6.59 3.66 5.04
C GLN A 41 5.11 3.82 4.69
N GLY A 42 4.77 4.78 3.83
CA GLY A 42 3.41 4.99 3.35
C GLY A 42 2.88 3.74 2.65
N LEU A 43 3.69 3.14 1.78
CA LEU A 43 3.31 1.95 1.04
C LEU A 43 3.11 0.73 1.96
N SER A 44 3.97 0.57 2.95
CA SER A 44 3.88 -0.48 3.97
C SER A 44 2.61 -0.34 4.79
N ASN A 45 2.22 0.88 5.18
CA ASN A 45 0.97 1.13 5.90
C ASN A 45 -0.26 0.72 5.08
N VAL A 46 -0.25 0.96 3.76
CA VAL A 46 -1.33 0.51 2.87
C VAL A 46 -1.36 -1.01 2.80
N VAL A 47 -0.23 -1.66 2.51
CA VAL A 47 -0.17 -3.13 2.40
C VAL A 47 -0.59 -3.80 3.71
N TRP A 48 -0.09 -3.33 4.84
CA TRP A 48 -0.46 -3.82 6.16
C TRP A 48 -1.96 -3.67 6.43
N ALA A 49 -2.56 -2.53 6.05
CA ALA A 49 -3.99 -2.30 6.25
C ALA A 49 -4.86 -3.27 5.43
N PHE A 50 -4.48 -3.55 4.18
CA PHE A 50 -5.16 -4.53 3.34
C PHE A 50 -5.04 -5.94 3.94
N ALA A 51 -3.84 -6.33 4.38
CA ALA A 51 -3.61 -7.62 5.03
C ALA A 51 -4.40 -7.75 6.34
N LYS A 52 -4.42 -6.69 7.17
CA LYS A 52 -5.11 -6.67 8.47
C LYS A 52 -6.62 -6.83 8.35
N MET A 53 -7.19 -6.31 7.27
CA MET A 53 -8.62 -6.40 6.96
C MET A 53 -8.96 -7.64 6.12
N GLU A 54 -7.98 -8.50 5.83
CA GLU A 54 -8.12 -9.71 5.01
C GLU A 54 -8.67 -9.38 3.59
N ILE A 55 -8.33 -8.20 3.06
CA ILE A 55 -8.77 -7.73 1.75
C ILE A 55 -7.78 -8.20 0.68
N TYR A 56 -8.15 -9.27 -0.02
CA TYR A 56 -7.37 -9.83 -1.12
C TYR A 56 -7.66 -9.13 -2.45
N HIS A 57 -7.10 -7.94 -2.64
CA HIS A 57 -7.20 -7.23 -3.91
C HIS A 57 -6.14 -7.69 -4.91
N ARG A 58 -6.34 -8.86 -5.53
CA ARG A 58 -5.36 -9.50 -6.43
C ARG A 58 -4.76 -8.57 -7.50
N PRO A 59 -5.54 -7.74 -8.22
CA PRO A 59 -4.97 -6.83 -9.23
C PRO A 59 -4.00 -5.82 -8.62
N PHE A 60 -4.27 -5.37 -7.39
CA PHE A 60 -3.44 -4.40 -6.70
C PHE A 60 -2.10 -5.02 -6.30
N PHE A 61 -2.14 -6.17 -5.61
CA PHE A 61 -0.93 -6.87 -5.20
C PHE A 61 -0.08 -7.34 -6.38
N GLY A 62 -0.71 -7.78 -7.48
CA GLY A 62 0.00 -8.16 -8.69
C GLY A 62 0.75 -6.98 -9.33
N ALA A 63 0.06 -5.85 -9.54
CA ALA A 63 0.69 -4.66 -10.11
C ALA A 63 1.77 -4.08 -9.19
N LEU A 64 1.52 -4.08 -7.88
CA LEU A 64 2.47 -3.63 -6.88
C LEU A 64 3.75 -4.47 -6.87
N ALA A 65 3.63 -5.81 -6.96
CA ALA A 65 4.77 -6.71 -6.99
C ALA A 65 5.64 -6.49 -8.25
N VAL A 66 5.02 -6.26 -9.41
CA VAL A 66 5.74 -5.96 -10.66
C VAL A 66 6.53 -4.66 -10.54
N ASP A 67 5.91 -3.61 -10.00
CA ASP A 67 6.57 -2.31 -9.85
C ASP A 67 7.71 -2.35 -8.82
N ILE A 68 7.51 -3.01 -7.67
CA ILE A 68 8.54 -3.21 -6.65
C ILE A 68 9.71 -4.03 -7.21
N ALA A 69 9.44 -5.09 -7.97
CA ALA A 69 10.48 -5.90 -8.60
C ALA A 69 11.30 -5.08 -9.59
N ALA A 70 10.66 -4.21 -10.40
CA ALA A 70 11.36 -3.31 -11.32
C ALA A 70 12.24 -2.28 -10.60
N LYS A 71 11.86 -1.87 -9.39
CA LYS A 71 12.57 -0.84 -8.59
C LYS A 71 13.47 -1.42 -7.50
N VAL A 72 13.61 -2.74 -7.42
CA VAL A 72 14.33 -3.43 -6.33
C VAL A 72 15.77 -2.91 -6.16
N HIS A 73 16.41 -2.49 -7.25
CA HIS A 73 17.78 -1.92 -7.24
C HIS A 73 17.86 -0.47 -6.74
N HIS A 74 16.75 0.29 -6.81
CA HIS A 74 16.63 1.65 -6.27
C HIS A 74 16.12 1.68 -4.82
N PHE A 75 15.46 0.59 -4.38
CA PHE A 75 15.00 0.40 -3.01
C PHE A 75 16.15 -0.06 -2.08
N GLN A 76 17.25 0.70 -2.00
CA GLN A 76 18.31 0.36 -1.06
C GLN A 76 17.84 0.48 0.41
N GLN A 77 17.85 -0.69 1.06
CA GLN A 77 18.35 -0.94 2.42
C GLN A 77 17.54 -0.55 3.66
N GLN A 78 16.19 -0.62 3.59
CA GLN A 78 15.30 -0.90 4.75
C GLN A 78 13.82 -1.08 4.37
N ASN A 79 13.50 -0.83 3.10
CA ASN A 79 12.15 -0.50 2.67
C ASN A 79 11.36 -1.64 2.00
N LEU A 80 12.03 -2.69 1.50
CA LEU A 80 11.38 -3.88 0.94
C LEU A 80 10.76 -4.79 2.01
N VAL A 81 11.39 -4.86 3.18
CA VAL A 81 10.98 -5.76 4.27
C VAL A 81 9.63 -5.33 4.84
N ASN A 82 9.37 -4.03 4.97
CA ASN A 82 8.10 -3.53 5.52
C ASN A 82 6.91 -3.66 4.56
N VAL A 83 7.14 -3.87 3.26
CA VAL A 83 6.08 -4.13 2.27
C VAL A 83 5.79 -5.63 2.15
N LEU A 84 6.72 -6.50 2.58
CA LEU A 84 6.61 -7.96 2.51
C LEU A 84 6.17 -8.62 3.82
N TRP A 85 5.98 -7.84 4.90
CA TRP A 85 5.63 -8.32 6.24
C TRP A 85 4.23 -7.86 6.64
#